data_AF-A0A5N5PBH7-F1
#
_entry.id   AF-A0A5N5PBH7-F1
#
_cell.length_a   1.000
_cell.length_b   1.000
_cell.length_c   1.000
_cell.angle_alpha   90.00
_cell.angle_beta   90.00
_cell.angle_gamma   90.00
#
_symmetry.space_group_name_H-M   'P 1'
#
loop_
_entity.id
_entity.type
_entity.pdbx_description
1 polymer ?
#
loop_
_entity_poly.entity_id
_entity_poly.type
_entity_poly.pdbx_seq_one_letter_code
_entity_poly.pdbx_strand_id
1 'polypeptide(L)'
;MARYSPFPTTLDPVRRLPVKTAVTVLVIVVVFKCVFSCPCTSPEETAAHCWLYLLLPVGILFFTLSLVDTQLLKVCQCHVCRCCVRAESRYCAAGCCGSVECCCCAAGYCYRPTQCCGEEVRYYCALVLNYLLRVFCASALWVVVALMDGDWYICIRTLTVNGTGQQQIACKDLPTPQEAETLRKYTSESRIIALFIILGLSILLVVSTSIMSRWKPYYKSVFEAYVEQETTAMLEEKLHEQAVERAKVLSESVLRCVHSRQENSGQGEGHIQYQLLTETEENTWREISHPAFHLLGVRIHS
;
A
#
# COMPACT_ATOMS: atom_id res chain seq x y z
N MET A 1 36.79 27.45 -16.06
CA MET A 1 35.44 27.40 -16.65
C MET A 1 34.94 25.96 -16.60
N ALA A 2 34.27 25.59 -15.52
CA ALA A 2 33.68 24.26 -15.37
C ALA A 2 32.43 24.17 -16.26
N ARG A 3 32.41 23.22 -17.20
CA ARG A 3 31.24 22.93 -18.03
C ARG A 3 30.19 22.28 -17.13
N TYR A 4 29.16 23.03 -16.78
CA TYR A 4 27.91 22.44 -16.28
C TYR A 4 27.39 21.47 -17.33
N SER A 5 27.42 20.19 -17.01
CA SER A 5 26.71 19.18 -17.81
C SER A 5 25.22 19.43 -17.61
N PRO A 6 24.41 19.60 -18.66
CA PRO A 6 22.96 19.65 -18.52
C PRO A 6 22.52 18.27 -18.02
N PHE A 7 22.23 18.16 -16.72
CA PHE A 7 21.59 17.00 -16.16
C PHE A 7 20.26 16.81 -16.90
N PRO A 8 20.00 15.63 -17.51
CA PRO A 8 18.71 15.34 -18.06
C PRO A 8 17.70 15.34 -16.91
N THR A 9 16.80 16.32 -16.92
CA THR A 9 15.60 16.37 -16.09
C THR A 9 14.63 15.28 -16.55
N THR A 10 15.00 14.01 -16.41
CA THR A 10 14.07 12.88 -16.41
C THR A 10 13.48 12.72 -15.01
N LEU A 11 12.94 13.81 -14.46
CA LEU A 11 12.15 13.81 -13.24
C LEU A 11 10.68 13.66 -13.63
N ASP A 12 10.18 12.43 -13.68
CA ASP A 12 8.82 12.19 -13.23
C ASP A 12 8.58 10.74 -12.74
N PRO A 13 9.29 10.28 -11.67
CA PRO A 13 8.94 9.05 -10.97
C PRO A 13 7.51 9.10 -10.40
N VAL A 14 7.02 10.31 -10.08
CA VAL A 14 5.66 10.59 -9.62
C VAL A 14 4.59 10.15 -10.64
N ARG A 15 4.93 10.09 -11.93
CA ARG A 15 4.03 9.59 -12.98
C ARG A 15 4.00 8.07 -13.16
N ARG A 16 4.95 7.29 -12.62
CA ARG A 16 4.95 5.82 -12.81
C ARG A 16 4.13 5.05 -11.77
N LEU A 17 4.04 5.56 -10.53
CA LEU A 17 3.17 5.00 -9.50
C LEU A 17 1.66 4.98 -9.90
N PRO A 18 1.09 6.04 -10.52
CA PRO A 18 -0.31 6.00 -10.91
C PRO A 18 -0.59 4.99 -12.02
N VAL A 19 0.38 4.63 -12.85
CA VAL A 19 0.13 3.70 -13.97
C VAL A 19 -0.13 2.28 -13.46
N LYS A 20 0.72 1.74 -12.57
CA LYS A 20 0.52 0.39 -12.03
C LYS A 20 -0.80 0.29 -11.27
N THR A 21 -1.07 1.28 -10.41
CA THR A 21 -2.32 1.34 -9.65
C THR A 21 -3.54 1.47 -10.55
N ALA A 22 -3.49 2.33 -11.56
CA ALA A 22 -4.58 2.48 -12.53
C ALA A 22 -4.81 1.20 -13.34
N VAL A 23 -3.76 0.51 -13.77
CA VAL A 23 -3.86 -0.77 -14.49
C VAL A 23 -4.49 -1.83 -13.59
N THR A 24 -4.04 -1.97 -12.33
CA THR A 24 -4.62 -2.93 -11.37
C THR A 24 -6.10 -2.65 -11.13
N VAL A 25 -6.47 -1.38 -10.90
CA VAL A 25 -7.88 -0.97 -10.73
C VAL A 25 -8.70 -1.27 -11.97
N LEU A 26 -8.19 -0.93 -13.17
CA LEU A 26 -8.89 -1.17 -14.44
C LEU A 26 -9.11 -2.66 -14.69
N VAL A 27 -8.09 -3.49 -14.48
CA VAL A 27 -8.19 -4.95 -14.64
C VAL A 27 -9.24 -5.52 -13.69
N ILE A 28 -9.21 -5.11 -12.42
CA ILE A 28 -10.21 -5.55 -11.42
C ILE A 28 -11.62 -5.12 -11.85
N VAL A 29 -11.80 -3.86 -12.26
CA VAL A 29 -13.08 -3.35 -12.73
C VAL A 29 -13.61 -4.15 -13.92
N VAL A 30 -12.78 -4.42 -14.92
CA VAL A 30 -13.16 -5.18 -16.11
C VAL A 30 -13.49 -6.62 -15.75
N VAL A 31 -12.66 -7.29 -14.95
CA VAL A 31 -12.88 -8.68 -14.54
C VAL A 31 -14.19 -8.82 -13.79
N PHE A 32 -14.45 -7.99 -12.78
CA PHE A 32 -15.70 -8.08 -12.02
C PHE A 32 -16.91 -7.72 -12.87
N LYS A 33 -16.80 -6.70 -13.74
CA LYS A 33 -17.88 -6.37 -14.67
C LYS A 33 -18.25 -7.53 -15.59
N CYS A 34 -17.26 -8.28 -16.09
CA CYS A 34 -17.49 -9.45 -16.95
C CYS A 34 -18.07 -10.66 -16.18
N VAL A 35 -17.84 -10.75 -14.87
CA VAL A 35 -18.29 -11.87 -14.04
C VAL A 35 -19.69 -11.62 -13.47
N PHE A 36 -20.19 -10.38 -13.47
CA PHE A 36 -21.49 -10.08 -12.92
C PHE A 36 -22.63 -10.63 -13.77
N SER A 37 -23.49 -11.41 -13.14
CA SER A 37 -24.80 -11.79 -13.66
C SER A 37 -25.72 -11.94 -12.45
N CYS A 38 -26.89 -11.28 -12.48
CA CYS A 38 -27.86 -11.36 -11.38
C CYS A 38 -28.33 -12.81 -11.26
N PRO A 39 -28.06 -13.51 -10.14
CA PRO A 39 -28.51 -14.88 -9.99
C PRO A 39 -29.99 -14.87 -9.65
N CYS A 40 -30.78 -15.45 -10.55
CA CYS A 40 -32.24 -15.48 -10.48
C CYS A 40 -32.75 -16.68 -9.65
N THR A 41 -32.08 -16.94 -8.52
CA THR A 41 -32.34 -18.10 -7.66
C THR A 41 -33.23 -17.71 -6.47
N SER A 42 -32.99 -18.28 -5.29
CA SER A 42 -33.70 -17.93 -4.07
C SER A 42 -33.36 -16.49 -3.66
N PRO A 43 -34.29 -15.75 -3.03
CA PRO A 43 -34.09 -14.34 -2.74
C PRO A 43 -32.89 -14.08 -1.81
N GLU A 44 -32.65 -15.00 -0.88
CA GLU A 44 -31.55 -14.93 0.08
C GLU A 44 -30.19 -15.10 -0.62
N GLU A 45 -30.10 -16.07 -1.55
CA GLU A 45 -28.91 -16.27 -2.37
C GLU A 45 -28.64 -15.07 -3.28
N THR A 46 -29.68 -14.53 -3.92
CA THR A 46 -29.54 -13.34 -4.78
C THR A 46 -29.03 -12.14 -3.99
N ALA A 47 -29.60 -11.88 -2.80
CA ALA A 47 -29.14 -10.81 -1.94
C ALA A 47 -27.67 -11.00 -1.54
N ALA A 48 -27.29 -12.21 -1.12
CA ALA A 48 -25.92 -12.53 -0.73
C ALA A 48 -24.94 -12.34 -1.89
N HIS A 49 -25.27 -12.81 -3.10
CA HIS A 49 -24.43 -12.62 -4.29
C HIS A 49 -24.29 -11.14 -4.66
N CYS A 50 -25.37 -10.37 -4.59
CA CYS A 50 -25.32 -8.93 -4.83
C CYS A 50 -24.40 -8.22 -3.82
N TRP A 51 -24.52 -8.50 -2.53
CA TRP A 51 -23.64 -7.90 -1.53
C TRP A 51 -22.19 -8.36 -1.66
N LEU A 52 -21.97 -9.64 -1.96
CA LEU A 52 -20.63 -10.16 -2.22
C LEU A 52 -20.00 -9.47 -3.43
N TYR A 53 -20.72 -9.33 -4.54
CA TYR A 53 -20.25 -8.63 -5.73
C TYR A 53 -19.91 -7.15 -5.45
N LEU A 54 -20.67 -6.49 -4.59
CA LEU A 54 -20.41 -5.10 -4.24
C LEU A 54 -19.21 -4.96 -3.29
N LEU A 55 -19.12 -5.77 -2.25
CA LEU A 55 -18.16 -5.61 -1.16
C LEU A 55 -16.82 -6.32 -1.39
N LEU A 56 -16.82 -7.48 -2.06
CA LEU A 56 -15.62 -8.27 -2.28
C LEU A 56 -14.55 -7.49 -3.07
N PRO A 57 -14.86 -6.79 -4.18
CA PRO A 57 -13.87 -6.02 -4.91
C PRO A 57 -13.35 -4.83 -4.11
N VAL A 58 -14.20 -4.19 -3.28
CA VAL A 58 -13.77 -3.14 -2.35
C VAL A 58 -12.73 -3.70 -1.38
N GLY A 59 -13.00 -4.85 -0.78
CA GLY A 59 -12.05 -5.54 0.11
C GLY A 59 -10.74 -5.86 -0.60
N ILE A 60 -10.79 -6.53 -1.76
CA ILE A 60 -9.60 -6.89 -2.54
C ILE A 60 -8.79 -5.65 -2.93
N LEU A 61 -9.44 -4.59 -3.43
CA LEU A 61 -8.77 -3.32 -3.77
C LEU A 61 -8.15 -2.68 -2.52
N PHE A 62 -8.88 -2.63 -1.42
CA PHE A 62 -8.40 -2.06 -0.17
C PHE A 62 -7.14 -2.80 0.31
N PHE A 63 -7.16 -4.13 0.36
CA PHE A 63 -6.01 -4.93 0.79
C PHE A 63 -4.85 -4.85 -0.20
N THR A 64 -5.09 -4.97 -1.50
CA THR A 64 -4.03 -4.90 -2.51
C THR A 64 -3.35 -3.53 -2.54
N LEU A 65 -4.11 -2.43 -2.51
CA LEU A 65 -3.57 -1.08 -2.41
C LEU A 65 -2.80 -0.89 -1.09
N SER A 66 -3.32 -1.42 0.01
CA SER A 66 -2.62 -1.38 1.30
C SER A 66 -1.29 -2.15 1.30
N LEU A 67 -1.23 -3.29 0.60
CA LEU A 67 -0.03 -4.13 0.51
C LEU A 67 1.00 -3.59 -0.49
N VAL A 68 0.56 -2.95 -1.57
CA VAL A 68 1.46 -2.37 -2.59
C VAL A 68 2.16 -1.11 -2.05
N ASP A 69 1.55 -0.43 -1.08
CA ASP A 69 2.16 0.76 -0.50
C ASP A 69 3.29 0.43 0.49
N THR A 70 4.50 0.65 0.01
CA THR A 70 5.73 0.49 0.78
C THR A 70 5.79 1.36 2.04
N GLN A 71 5.11 2.51 2.09
CA GLN A 71 5.10 3.37 3.27
C GLN A 71 4.28 2.74 4.39
N LEU A 72 3.14 2.11 4.09
CA LEU A 72 2.36 1.38 5.09
C LEU A 72 3.16 0.19 5.62
N LEU A 73 3.84 -0.55 4.74
CA LEU A 73 4.72 -1.65 5.13
C LEU A 73 5.84 -1.19 6.08
N LYS A 74 6.49 -0.05 5.80
CA LYS A 74 7.51 0.55 6.69
C LYS A 74 6.92 0.90 8.06
N VAL A 75 5.73 1.48 8.09
CA VAL A 75 5.02 1.80 9.35
C VAL A 75 4.66 0.53 10.12
N CYS A 76 4.17 -0.51 9.44
CA CYS A 76 3.84 -1.81 10.05
C CYS A 76 5.08 -2.54 10.58
N GLN A 77 6.23 -2.45 9.90
CA GLN A 77 7.48 -3.05 10.37
C GLN A 77 7.96 -2.47 11.71
N CYS A 78 7.66 -1.19 11.99
CA CYS A 78 7.94 -0.61 13.30
C CYS A 78 7.00 -1.10 14.41
N HIS A 79 5.79 -1.53 14.07
CA HIS A 79 4.83 -2.01 15.05
C HIS A 79 5.07 -3.48 15.44
N VAL A 80 5.58 -4.29 14.51
CA VAL A 80 5.97 -5.68 14.74
C VAL A 80 7.45 -5.74 15.15
N CYS A 81 7.78 -5.19 16.31
CA CYS A 81 9.11 -5.45 16.86
C CYS A 81 9.25 -6.94 17.21
N ARG A 82 10.37 -7.52 16.80
CA ARG A 82 10.85 -8.87 17.19
C ARG A 82 10.87 -9.15 18.70
N CYS A 83 10.82 -8.13 19.57
CA CYS A 83 10.67 -8.31 21.02
C CYS A 83 9.36 -9.03 21.41
N CYS A 84 8.29 -8.92 20.62
CA CYS A 84 7.03 -9.62 20.88
C CYS A 84 6.98 -11.05 20.32
N VAL A 85 7.82 -11.38 19.33
CA VAL A 85 7.79 -12.70 18.66
C VAL A 85 8.83 -13.66 19.24
N ARG A 86 9.91 -13.15 19.85
CA ARG A 86 10.87 -13.97 20.62
C ARG A 86 10.66 -13.77 22.12
N ALA A 87 9.65 -14.43 22.66
CA ALA A 87 9.42 -14.56 24.11
C ALA A 87 10.46 -15.46 24.81
N GLU A 88 11.74 -15.42 24.39
CA GLU A 88 12.79 -16.30 24.89
C GLU A 88 14.05 -15.59 25.40
N SER A 89 14.20 -14.27 25.21
CA SER A 89 15.32 -13.55 25.85
C SER A 89 14.96 -13.18 27.30
N ARG A 90 15.41 -14.02 28.24
CA ARG A 90 15.25 -13.92 29.70
C ARG A 90 15.87 -12.68 30.38
N TYR A 91 16.12 -11.58 29.67
CA TYR A 91 16.72 -10.38 30.24
C TYR A 91 16.05 -9.07 29.82
N CYS A 92 14.74 -9.08 29.59
CA CYS A 92 13.96 -7.88 29.89
C CYS A 92 13.80 -7.81 31.41
N ALA A 93 14.63 -7.01 32.08
CA ALA A 93 14.57 -6.81 33.52
C ALA A 93 13.10 -6.54 33.95
N ALA A 94 12.66 -7.29 34.96
CA ALA A 94 11.27 -7.50 35.38
C ALA A 94 10.53 -6.25 35.91
N GLY A 95 10.95 -5.03 35.55
CA GLY A 95 10.35 -3.77 36.00
C GLY A 95 9.73 -2.89 34.90
N CYS A 96 9.84 -3.23 33.62
CA CYS A 96 9.41 -2.33 32.53
C CYS A 96 8.06 -2.66 31.86
N CYS A 97 7.45 -3.82 32.11
CA CYS A 97 6.23 -4.25 31.38
C CYS A 97 5.06 -4.60 32.33
N GLY A 98 4.83 -3.79 33.37
CA GLY A 98 3.71 -3.98 34.30
C GLY A 98 2.37 -3.38 33.84
N SER A 99 2.38 -2.53 32.80
CA SER A 99 1.17 -1.97 32.20
C SER A 99 1.10 -2.35 30.72
N VAL A 100 -0.11 -2.59 30.22
CA VAL A 100 -0.45 -3.02 28.85
C VAL A 100 -0.18 -1.91 27.80
N GLU A 101 0.73 -0.98 28.10
CA GLU A 101 1.06 0.14 27.23
C GLU A 101 2.24 -0.26 26.33
N CYS A 102 1.93 -0.42 25.04
CA CYS A 102 2.81 -0.91 23.99
C CYS A 102 4.20 -0.25 23.99
N CYS A 103 5.25 -1.02 24.28
CA CYS A 103 6.62 -0.67 23.91
C CYS A 103 6.84 -0.99 22.43
N CYS A 104 6.82 0.03 21.56
CA CYS A 104 7.35 -0.10 20.21
C CYS A 104 8.88 -0.08 20.29
N CYS A 105 9.51 -1.24 20.32
CA CYS A 105 10.95 -1.35 20.16
C CYS A 105 11.27 -1.24 18.65
N ALA A 106 11.97 -0.21 18.20
CA ALA A 106 12.58 -0.21 16.88
C ALA A 106 14.08 -0.10 17.09
N ALA A 107 14.86 -0.98 16.44
CA ALA A 107 16.32 -0.99 16.48
C ALA A 107 16.99 -1.11 17.88
N GLY A 108 16.34 -1.73 18.87
CA GLY A 108 16.95 -1.95 20.20
C GLY A 108 16.86 -0.77 21.16
N TYR A 109 16.20 0.33 20.76
CA TYR A 109 15.86 1.42 21.65
C TYR A 109 14.42 1.26 22.13
N CYS A 110 14.22 1.15 23.44
CA CYS A 110 12.91 1.28 24.05
C CYS A 110 12.49 2.75 23.97
N TYR A 111 11.71 3.10 22.94
CA TYR A 111 11.01 4.38 22.96
C TYR A 111 9.94 4.25 24.04
N ARG A 112 10.18 4.89 25.19
CA ARG A 112 9.17 5.08 26.22
C ARG A 112 8.53 6.43 25.90
N PRO A 113 7.43 6.49 25.11
CA PRO A 113 6.69 7.72 24.98
C PRO A 113 6.20 8.06 26.38
N THR A 114 6.83 9.04 27.03
CA THR A 114 6.52 9.39 28.43
C THR A 114 5.10 9.93 28.58
N GLN A 115 4.37 10.15 27.48
CA GLN A 115 2.94 10.41 27.43
C GLN A 115 2.33 9.70 26.21
N CYS A 116 1.37 8.80 26.43
CA CYS A 116 0.53 8.18 25.38
C CYS A 116 -0.29 9.20 24.54
N CYS A 117 -0.22 10.49 24.88
CA CYS A 117 -0.89 11.61 24.21
C CYS A 117 0.09 12.67 23.66
N GLY A 118 1.36 12.30 23.40
CA GLY A 118 2.33 13.22 22.77
C GLY A 118 1.90 13.66 21.36
N GLU A 119 2.27 14.87 20.96
CA GLU A 119 1.98 15.44 19.63
C GLU A 119 2.46 14.52 18.48
N GLU A 120 3.55 13.79 18.70
CA GLU A 120 4.09 12.79 17.76
C GLU A 120 3.10 11.65 17.48
N VAL A 121 2.46 11.09 18.51
CA VAL A 121 1.49 9.98 18.35
C VAL A 121 0.26 10.44 17.57
N ARG A 122 -0.21 11.66 17.83
CA ARG A 122 -1.34 12.26 17.09
C ARG A 122 -0.99 12.46 15.61
N TYR A 123 0.23 12.90 15.33
CA TYR A 123 0.71 13.06 13.96
C TYR A 123 0.78 11.72 13.22
N TYR A 124 1.35 10.67 13.84
CA TYR A 124 1.39 9.33 13.23
C TYR A 124 -0.01 8.75 13.01
N CYS A 125 -0.90 8.87 14.01
CA CYS A 125 -2.28 8.41 13.87
C CYS A 125 -3.01 9.15 12.75
N ALA A 126 -2.83 10.46 12.64
CA ALA A 126 -3.39 11.26 11.56
C ALA A 126 -2.83 10.86 10.18
N LEU A 127 -1.53 10.57 10.09
CA LEU A 127 -0.88 10.08 8.87
C LEU A 127 -1.47 8.74 8.42
N VAL A 128 -1.56 7.76 9.34
CA VAL A 128 -2.15 6.44 9.07
C VAL A 128 -3.62 6.56 8.71
N LEU A 129 -4.40 7.36 9.45
CA LEU A 129 -5.81 7.55 9.17
C LEU A 129 -6.04 8.21 7.80
N ASN A 130 -5.26 9.23 7.46
CA ASN A 130 -5.32 9.87 6.14
C ASN A 130 -4.94 8.90 5.02
N TYR A 131 -3.95 8.04 5.25
CA TYR A 131 -3.59 6.99 4.31
C TYR A 131 -4.74 5.98 4.12
N LEU A 132 -5.27 5.43 5.21
CA LEU A 132 -6.41 4.49 5.17
C LEU A 132 -7.62 5.12 4.50
N LEU A 133 -7.87 6.40 4.74
CA LEU A 133 -8.95 7.16 4.10
C LEU A 133 -8.76 7.25 2.59
N ARG A 134 -7.55 7.52 2.11
CA ARG A 134 -7.25 7.58 0.66
C ARG A 134 -7.45 6.22 -0.01
N VAL A 135 -6.95 5.16 0.62
CA VAL A 135 -7.14 3.78 0.12
C VAL A 135 -8.62 3.41 0.12
N PHE A 136 -9.34 3.75 1.19
CA PHE A 136 -10.78 3.56 1.29
C PHE A 136 -11.51 4.29 0.17
N CYS A 137 -11.26 5.58 -0.04
CA CYS A 137 -11.87 6.36 -1.11
C CYS A 137 -11.58 5.76 -2.49
N ALA A 138 -10.34 5.31 -2.75
CA ALA A 138 -9.98 4.65 -4.00
C ALA A 138 -10.74 3.33 -4.19
N SER A 139 -10.85 2.51 -3.14
CA SER A 139 -11.61 1.26 -3.19
C SER A 139 -13.12 1.48 -3.34
N ALA A 140 -13.67 2.54 -2.74
CA ALA A 140 -15.08 2.90 -2.82
C ALA A 140 -15.51 3.36 -4.22
N LEU A 141 -14.57 3.74 -5.09
CA LEU A 141 -14.87 4.02 -6.50
C LEU A 141 -15.48 2.80 -7.22
N TRP A 142 -15.19 1.58 -6.76
CA TRP A 142 -15.87 0.39 -7.28
C TRP A 142 -17.38 0.44 -7.08
N VAL A 143 -17.84 0.83 -5.88
CA VAL A 143 -19.27 0.96 -5.56
C VAL A 143 -19.92 1.98 -6.49
N VAL A 144 -19.23 3.08 -6.77
CA VAL A 144 -19.68 4.10 -7.72
C VAL A 144 -19.83 3.50 -9.12
N VAL A 145 -18.84 2.75 -9.61
CA VAL A 145 -18.89 2.11 -10.94
C VAL A 145 -20.06 1.12 -11.02
N ALA A 146 -20.22 0.26 -10.01
CA ALA A 146 -21.32 -0.71 -9.95
C ALA A 146 -22.70 -0.04 -9.94
N LEU A 147 -22.85 1.10 -9.24
CA LEU A 147 -24.08 1.88 -9.22
C LEU A 147 -24.31 2.68 -10.52
N MET A 148 -23.25 3.15 -11.19
CA MET A 148 -23.37 3.84 -12.47
C MET A 148 -23.85 2.91 -13.59
N ASP A 149 -23.38 1.67 -13.57
CA ASP A 149 -23.88 0.60 -14.44
C ASP A 149 -25.36 0.30 -14.14
N GLY A 150 -25.71 0.21 -12.85
CA GLY A 150 -27.08 0.10 -12.38
C GLY A 150 -27.61 -1.33 -12.30
N ASP A 151 -26.90 -2.31 -12.87
CA ASP A 151 -27.31 -3.72 -12.87
C ASP A 151 -27.44 -4.28 -11.45
N TRP A 152 -26.48 -3.94 -10.58
CA TRP A 152 -26.53 -4.32 -9.16
C TRP A 152 -27.76 -3.74 -8.46
N TYR A 153 -28.04 -2.45 -8.69
CA TYR A 153 -29.17 -1.76 -8.06
C TYR A 153 -30.51 -2.28 -8.56
N ILE A 154 -30.62 -2.54 -9.86
CA ILE A 154 -31.81 -3.17 -10.46
C ILE A 154 -32.05 -4.53 -9.81
N CYS A 155 -31.03 -5.40 -9.78
CA CYS A 155 -31.13 -6.74 -9.22
C CYS A 155 -31.64 -6.71 -7.77
N ILE A 156 -31.03 -5.88 -6.91
CA ILE A 156 -31.44 -5.78 -5.50
C ILE A 156 -32.82 -5.12 -5.30
N ARG A 157 -33.19 -4.14 -6.13
CA ARG A 157 -34.51 -3.49 -6.02
C ARG A 157 -35.62 -4.39 -6.51
N THR A 158 -35.43 -5.09 -7.63
CA THR A 158 -36.44 -6.03 -8.14
C THR A 158 -36.70 -7.19 -7.18
N LEU A 159 -35.66 -7.61 -6.45
CA LEU A 159 -35.77 -8.59 -5.39
C LEU A 159 -36.73 -8.15 -4.27
N THR A 160 -36.67 -6.88 -3.87
CA THR A 160 -37.52 -6.35 -2.78
C THR A 160 -38.98 -6.13 -3.16
N VAL A 161 -39.28 -5.87 -4.45
CA VAL A 161 -40.63 -5.47 -4.89
C VAL A 161 -41.46 -6.64 -5.41
N ASN A 162 -40.85 -7.59 -6.13
CA ASN A 162 -41.61 -8.60 -6.90
C ASN A 162 -41.57 -10.03 -6.34
N GLY A 163 -40.91 -10.26 -5.20
CA GLY A 163 -40.87 -11.62 -4.62
C GLY A 163 -40.04 -12.62 -5.44
N THR A 164 -40.12 -13.89 -5.07
CA THR A 164 -39.10 -14.93 -5.34
C THR A 164 -39.07 -15.48 -6.78
N GLY A 165 -37.86 -15.76 -7.29
CA GLY A 165 -37.61 -16.66 -8.42
C GLY A 165 -37.50 -16.02 -9.82
N GLN A 166 -37.69 -16.85 -10.85
CA GLN A 166 -37.53 -16.54 -12.29
C GLN A 166 -38.41 -15.40 -12.82
N GLN A 167 -39.38 -14.91 -12.04
CA GLN A 167 -40.23 -13.79 -12.45
C GLN A 167 -39.57 -12.42 -12.25
N GLN A 168 -38.37 -12.36 -11.68
CA GLN A 168 -37.62 -11.12 -11.55
C GLN A 168 -37.37 -10.47 -12.91
N ILE A 169 -37.66 -9.16 -13.00
CA ILE A 169 -37.54 -8.38 -14.22
C ILE A 169 -36.11 -8.38 -14.77
N ALA A 170 -35.12 -8.40 -13.87
CA ALA A 170 -33.69 -8.43 -14.22
C ALA A 170 -33.27 -9.70 -14.98
N CYS A 171 -34.08 -10.75 -14.93
CA CYS A 171 -33.76 -12.08 -15.44
C CYS A 171 -34.47 -12.42 -16.75
N LYS A 172 -35.37 -11.54 -17.22
CA LYS A 172 -36.14 -11.76 -18.44
C LYS A 172 -35.38 -11.24 -19.65
N ASP A 173 -35.18 -12.09 -20.66
CA ASP A 173 -34.56 -11.71 -21.93
C ASP A 173 -35.38 -10.64 -22.68
N LEU A 174 -36.71 -10.68 -22.55
CA LEU A 174 -37.63 -9.72 -23.15
C LEU A 174 -38.54 -9.09 -22.07
N PRO A 175 -38.17 -7.90 -21.54
CA PRO A 175 -39.04 -7.16 -20.63
C PRO A 175 -40.25 -6.62 -21.38
N THR A 176 -41.41 -6.64 -20.72
CA THR A 176 -42.63 -5.97 -21.22
C THR A 176 -42.43 -4.44 -21.24
N PRO A 177 -43.23 -3.68 -22.02
CA PRO A 177 -43.08 -2.21 -22.09
C PRO A 177 -43.16 -1.52 -20.72
N GLN A 178 -44.02 -2.02 -19.81
CA GLN A 178 -44.14 -1.50 -18.44
C GLN A 178 -42.91 -1.84 -17.59
N GLU A 179 -42.36 -3.06 -17.71
CA GLU A 179 -41.13 -3.46 -17.04
C GLU A 179 -39.90 -2.68 -17.56
N ALA A 180 -39.87 -2.35 -18.85
CA ALA A 180 -38.82 -1.52 -19.43
C ALA A 180 -38.83 -0.09 -18.86
N GLU A 181 -40.02 0.46 -18.58
CA GLU A 181 -40.16 1.76 -17.93
C GLU A 181 -39.67 1.74 -16.47
N THR A 182 -40.00 0.69 -15.70
CA THR A 182 -39.51 0.55 -14.33
C THR A 182 -38.00 0.31 -14.27
N LEU A 183 -37.44 -0.46 -15.22
CA LEU A 183 -35.99 -0.62 -15.36
C LEU A 183 -35.29 0.72 -15.59
N ARG A 184 -35.78 1.54 -16.53
CA ARG A 184 -35.22 2.89 -16.79
C ARG A 184 -35.27 3.77 -15.54
N LYS A 185 -36.35 3.68 -14.76
CA LYS A 185 -36.49 4.41 -13.50
C LYS A 185 -35.43 3.94 -12.47
N TYR A 186 -35.22 2.65 -12.30
CA TYR A 186 -34.21 2.16 -11.36
C TYR A 186 -32.78 2.48 -11.83
N THR A 187 -32.49 2.45 -13.12
CA THR A 187 -31.19 2.89 -13.64
C THR A 187 -30.93 4.37 -13.33
N SER A 188 -31.93 5.24 -13.48
CA SER A 188 -31.77 6.67 -13.18
C SER A 188 -31.59 6.91 -11.67
N GLU A 189 -32.38 6.23 -10.82
CA GLU A 189 -32.21 6.27 -9.36
C GLU A 189 -30.80 5.82 -8.95
N SER A 190 -30.29 4.72 -9.51
CA SER A 190 -28.95 4.20 -9.23
C SER A 190 -27.85 5.21 -9.55
N ARG A 191 -27.93 5.87 -10.72
CA ARG A 191 -26.98 6.90 -11.14
C ARG A 191 -27.01 8.13 -10.24
N ILE A 192 -28.20 8.54 -9.80
CA ILE A 192 -28.35 9.65 -8.85
C ILE A 192 -27.64 9.31 -7.53
N ILE A 193 -27.84 8.10 -6.99
CA ILE A 193 -27.16 7.64 -5.78
C ILE A 193 -25.63 7.63 -5.99
N ALA A 194 -25.16 7.14 -7.14
CA ALA A 194 -23.73 7.14 -7.47
C ALA A 194 -23.13 8.55 -7.46
N LEU A 195 -23.83 9.54 -8.04
CA LEU A 195 -23.39 10.94 -8.03
C LEU A 195 -23.32 11.52 -6.62
N PHE A 196 -24.29 11.21 -5.74
CA PHE A 196 -24.21 11.62 -4.34
C PHE A 196 -23.02 11.00 -3.61
N ILE A 197 -22.70 9.73 -3.87
CA ILE A 197 -21.52 9.07 -3.31
C ILE A 197 -20.24 9.73 -3.83
N ILE A 198 -20.12 10.01 -5.13
CA ILE A 198 -18.97 10.73 -5.70
C ILE A 198 -18.79 12.08 -5.02
N LEU A 199 -19.87 12.85 -4.86
CA LEU A 199 -19.85 14.15 -4.19
C LEU A 199 -19.38 14.01 -2.73
N GLY A 200 -19.92 13.04 -1.99
CA GLY A 200 -19.52 12.75 -0.61
C GLY A 200 -18.05 12.38 -0.48
N LEU A 201 -17.55 11.47 -1.33
CA LEU A 201 -16.14 11.09 -1.37
C LEU A 201 -15.23 12.27 -1.71
N SER A 202 -15.65 13.13 -2.64
CA SER A 202 -14.91 14.33 -3.04
C SER A 202 -14.80 15.32 -1.87
N ILE A 203 -15.91 15.60 -1.17
CA ILE A 203 -15.92 16.47 0.01
C ILE A 203 -15.04 15.88 1.11
N LEU A 204 -15.14 14.57 1.37
CA LEU A 204 -14.35 13.88 2.38
C LEU A 204 -12.83 14.00 2.11
N LEU A 205 -12.41 13.84 0.86
CA LEU A 205 -11.01 14.04 0.46
C LEU A 205 -10.56 15.49 0.62
N VAL A 206 -11.37 16.47 0.21
CA VAL A 206 -11.04 17.89 0.37
C VAL A 206 -10.92 18.27 1.84
N VAL A 207 -11.85 17.82 2.69
CA VAL A 207 -11.81 18.11 4.13
C VAL A 207 -10.59 17.44 4.77
N SER A 208 -10.32 16.17 4.48
CA SER A 208 -9.17 15.46 5.05
C SER A 208 -7.83 16.10 4.69
N THR A 209 -7.65 16.49 3.43
CA THR A 209 -6.45 17.18 2.94
C THR A 209 -6.32 18.57 3.56
N SER A 210 -7.43 19.30 3.70
CA SER A 210 -7.47 20.63 4.34
C SER A 210 -7.16 20.58 5.84
N ILE A 211 -7.59 19.52 6.54
CA ILE A 211 -7.24 19.31 7.95
C ILE A 211 -5.74 19.03 8.03
N MET A 212 -5.19 18.14 7.20
CA MET A 212 -3.76 17.81 7.22
C MET A 212 -2.86 19.00 6.87
N SER A 213 -3.26 19.85 5.93
CA SER A 213 -2.46 21.02 5.53
C SER A 213 -2.32 22.06 6.65
N ARG A 214 -3.18 22.05 7.67
CA ARG A 214 -3.04 22.94 8.84
C ARG A 214 -1.92 22.51 9.79
N TRP A 215 -1.47 21.26 9.72
CA TRP A 215 -0.56 20.68 10.73
C TRP A 215 0.90 20.68 10.29
N LYS A 216 1.19 20.90 8.99
CA LYS A 216 2.55 21.07 8.49
C LYS A 216 2.70 22.43 7.78
N PRO A 217 3.76 23.19 8.05
CA PRO A 217 4.11 24.33 7.20
C PRO A 217 4.40 23.81 5.79
N TYR A 218 3.60 24.26 4.81
CA TYR A 218 3.59 23.78 3.41
C TYR A 218 4.99 23.65 2.80
N TYR A 219 5.85 24.66 2.98
CA TYR A 219 7.21 24.67 2.43
C TYR A 219 8.10 23.56 3.01
N LYS A 220 7.94 23.22 4.28
CA LYS A 220 8.70 22.13 4.91
C LYS A 220 8.31 20.78 4.29
N SER A 221 7.01 20.54 4.09
CA SER A 221 6.56 19.28 3.47
C SER A 221 7.00 19.13 2.01
N VAL A 222 6.97 20.21 1.23
CA VAL A 222 7.41 20.16 -0.18
C VAL A 222 8.92 19.91 -0.26
N PHE A 223 9.70 20.59 0.59
CA PHE A 223 11.14 20.38 0.67
C PHE A 223 11.49 18.96 1.13
N GLU A 224 10.84 18.45 2.18
CA GLU A 224 11.01 17.07 2.66
C GLU A 224 10.73 16.05 1.55
N ALA A 225 9.63 16.21 0.80
CA ALA A 225 9.29 15.31 -0.29
C ALA A 225 10.32 15.37 -1.44
N TYR A 226 10.82 16.56 -1.78
CA TYR A 226 11.84 16.72 -2.80
C TYR A 226 13.17 16.07 -2.38
N VAL A 227 13.61 16.30 -1.14
CA VAL A 227 14.82 15.69 -0.58
C VAL A 227 14.66 14.17 -0.49
N GLU A 228 13.52 13.65 -0.03
CA GLU A 228 13.25 12.21 0.00
C GLU A 228 13.34 11.60 -1.40
N GLN A 229 12.74 12.26 -2.41
CA GLN A 229 12.79 11.79 -3.79
C GLN A 229 14.21 11.81 -4.38
N GLU A 230 14.98 12.87 -4.16
CA GLU A 230 16.34 12.98 -4.68
C GLU A 230 17.30 12.00 -3.96
N THR A 231 17.19 11.89 -2.64
CA THR A 231 18.01 10.98 -1.85
C THR A 231 17.72 9.51 -2.16
N THR A 232 16.45 9.14 -2.36
CA THR A 232 16.09 7.76 -2.73
C THR A 232 16.60 7.39 -4.12
N ALA A 233 16.49 8.28 -5.11
CA ALA A 233 17.01 8.06 -6.45
C ALA A 233 18.54 7.91 -6.44
N MET A 234 19.24 8.81 -5.74
CA MET A 234 20.70 8.76 -5.61
C MET A 234 21.16 7.51 -4.85
N LEU A 235 20.44 7.11 -3.80
CA LEU A 235 20.75 5.91 -3.02
C LEU A 235 20.57 4.65 -3.86
N GLU A 236 19.51 4.54 -4.67
CA GLU A 236 19.27 3.41 -5.56
C GLU A 236 20.38 3.28 -6.61
N GLU A 237 20.79 4.39 -7.22
CA GLU A 237 21.89 4.43 -8.18
C GLU A 237 23.21 3.96 -7.53
N LYS A 238 23.54 4.50 -6.36
CA LYS A 238 24.79 4.14 -5.65
C LYS A 238 24.79 2.69 -5.16
N LEU A 239 23.65 2.21 -4.66
CA LEU A 239 23.48 0.82 -4.26
C LEU A 239 23.62 -0.13 -5.45
N HIS A 240 23.05 0.24 -6.60
CA HIS A 240 23.16 -0.55 -7.82
C HIS A 240 24.62 -0.60 -8.31
N GLU A 241 25.31 0.54 -8.35
CA GLU A 241 26.72 0.64 -8.71
C GLU A 241 27.58 -0.25 -7.80
N GLN A 242 27.41 -0.14 -6.48
CA GLN A 242 28.15 -0.93 -5.50
C GLN A 242 27.82 -2.43 -5.59
N ALA A 243 26.56 -2.79 -5.86
CA ALA A 243 26.17 -4.19 -6.05
C ALA A 243 26.79 -4.80 -7.31
N VAL A 244 26.84 -4.05 -8.42
CA VAL A 244 27.48 -4.47 -9.67
C VAL A 244 28.99 -4.63 -9.48
N GLU A 245 29.64 -3.69 -8.80
CA GLU A 245 31.08 -3.78 -8.51
C GLU A 245 31.41 -4.99 -7.65
N ARG A 246 30.66 -5.21 -6.55
CA ARG A 246 30.81 -6.41 -5.70
C ARG A 246 30.58 -7.70 -6.50
N ALA A 247 29.55 -7.75 -7.34
CA ALA A 247 29.29 -8.91 -8.19
C ALA A 247 30.43 -9.16 -9.19
N LYS A 248 31.01 -8.10 -9.76
CA LYS A 248 32.16 -8.20 -10.66
C LYS A 248 33.38 -8.77 -9.95
N VAL A 249 33.75 -8.25 -8.78
CA VAL A 249 34.88 -8.75 -7.97
C VAL A 249 34.68 -10.22 -7.60
N LEU A 250 33.46 -10.61 -7.20
CA LEU A 250 33.12 -12.01 -6.91
C LEU A 250 33.25 -12.89 -8.16
N SER A 251 32.76 -12.44 -9.31
CA SER A 251 32.87 -13.20 -10.56
C SER A 251 34.32 -13.37 -11.02
N GLU A 252 35.15 -12.33 -10.92
CA GLU A 252 36.56 -12.37 -11.29
C GLU A 252 37.37 -13.28 -10.37
N SER A 253 37.06 -13.27 -9.06
CA SER A 253 37.71 -14.17 -8.10
C SER A 253 37.36 -15.65 -8.36
N VAL A 254 36.09 -15.95 -8.62
CA VAL A 254 35.65 -17.32 -9.00
C VAL A 254 36.29 -17.76 -10.31
N LEU A 255 36.32 -16.90 -11.34
CA LEU A 255 36.96 -17.21 -12.62
C LEU A 255 38.46 -17.51 -12.45
N ARG A 256 39.16 -16.75 -11.60
CA ARG A 256 40.57 -16.99 -11.29
C ARG A 256 40.79 -18.33 -10.59
N CYS A 257 39.91 -18.70 -9.65
CA CYS A 257 39.95 -20.01 -8.98
C CYS A 257 39.69 -21.18 -9.94
N VAL A 258 38.77 -21.04 -10.89
CA VAL A 258 38.52 -22.06 -11.91
C VAL A 258 39.73 -22.23 -12.83
N HIS A 259 40.33 -21.11 -13.26
CA HIS A 259 41.50 -21.13 -14.13
C HIS A 259 42.71 -21.80 -13.44
N SER A 260 43.00 -21.44 -12.19
CA SER A 260 44.11 -22.04 -11.44
C SER A 260 43.88 -23.51 -11.09
N ARG A 261 42.63 -23.96 -10.93
CA ARG A 261 42.28 -25.38 -10.73
C ARG A 261 42.50 -26.21 -11.99
N GLN A 262 42.25 -25.64 -13.17
CA GLN A 262 42.49 -26.31 -14.45
C GLN A 262 43.99 -26.57 -14.68
N GLU A 263 44.84 -25.62 -14.31
CA GLU A 263 46.30 -25.77 -14.39
C GLU A 263 46.85 -26.79 -13.37
N ASN A 264 46.19 -26.93 -12.22
CA ASN A 264 46.65 -27.77 -11.09
C ASN A 264 45.82 -29.06 -10.88
N SER A 265 45.27 -29.67 -11.95
CA SER A 265 44.34 -30.81 -11.86
C SER A 265 44.86 -32.13 -11.23
N GLY A 266 45.98 -32.09 -10.50
CA GLY A 266 46.55 -33.23 -9.77
C GLY A 266 46.22 -33.33 -8.28
N GLN A 267 45.93 -32.24 -7.54
CA GLN A 267 45.80 -32.36 -6.08
C GLN A 267 45.08 -31.18 -5.40
N GLY A 268 43.95 -31.46 -4.74
CA GLY A 268 43.40 -30.65 -3.64
C GLY A 268 42.12 -29.86 -3.94
N GLU A 269 41.09 -30.10 -3.13
CA GLU A 269 39.80 -29.42 -3.15
C GLU A 269 39.89 -28.12 -2.32
N GLY A 270 39.95 -26.96 -2.99
CA GLY A 270 40.01 -25.65 -2.32
C GLY A 270 38.63 -25.10 -1.97
N HIS A 271 38.40 -24.80 -0.68
CA HIS A 271 37.18 -24.19 -0.19
C HIS A 271 37.16 -22.68 -0.54
N ILE A 272 36.13 -22.21 -1.24
CA ILE A 272 35.92 -20.77 -1.48
C ILE A 272 35.31 -20.17 -0.20
N GLN A 273 36.01 -19.22 0.42
CA GLN A 273 35.52 -18.49 1.59
C GLN A 273 34.86 -17.19 1.11
N TYR A 274 33.53 -17.10 1.25
CA TYR A 274 32.79 -15.87 0.99
C TYR A 274 33.11 -14.85 2.08
N GLN A 275 33.45 -13.62 1.69
CA GLN A 275 33.64 -12.52 2.62
C GLN A 275 32.27 -12.08 3.14
N LEU A 276 31.95 -12.46 4.38
CA LEU A 276 30.71 -12.08 5.07
C LEU A 276 30.67 -10.55 5.23
N LEU A 277 29.50 -9.93 5.04
CA LEU A 277 29.31 -8.49 5.36
C LEU A 277 29.81 -8.23 6.78
N THR A 278 30.56 -7.14 6.98
CA THR A 278 31.02 -6.78 8.32
C THR A 278 29.82 -6.40 9.18
N GLU A 279 29.82 -6.80 10.44
CA GLU A 279 28.75 -6.50 11.41
C GLU A 279 28.45 -4.99 11.50
N THR A 280 29.45 -4.15 11.23
CA THR A 280 29.32 -2.69 11.09
C THR A 280 28.40 -2.27 9.94
N GLU A 281 28.50 -2.88 8.76
CA GLU A 281 27.64 -2.55 7.62
C GLU A 281 26.18 -2.90 7.91
N GLU A 282 25.92 -4.04 8.54
CA GLU A 282 24.55 -4.46 8.88
C GLU A 282 23.89 -3.50 9.88
N ASN A 283 24.64 -3.03 10.89
CA ASN A 283 24.12 -2.08 11.87
C ASN A 283 23.81 -0.72 11.26
N THR A 284 24.67 -0.22 10.35
CA THR A 284 24.42 1.02 9.61
C THR A 284 23.15 0.94 8.75
N TRP A 285 22.92 -0.19 8.05
CA TRP A 285 21.69 -0.38 7.27
C TRP A 285 20.43 -0.35 8.14
N ARG A 286 20.47 -0.95 9.33
CA ARG A 286 19.33 -0.90 10.27
C ARG A 286 19.04 0.53 10.73
N GLU A 287 20.07 1.30 11.06
CA GLU A 287 19.92 2.67 11.54
C GLU A 287 19.29 3.59 10.48
N ILE A 288 19.78 3.53 9.23
CA ILE A 288 19.29 4.36 8.12
C ILE A 288 17.86 3.97 7.71
N SER A 289 17.48 2.70 7.88
CA SER A 289 16.13 2.22 7.53
C SER A 289 15.02 2.68 8.49
N HIS A 290 15.36 3.39 9.57
CA HIS A 290 14.39 3.79 10.59
C HIS A 290 13.45 4.92 10.09
N PRO A 291 12.11 4.79 10.22
CA PRO A 291 11.18 5.80 9.68
C PRO A 291 11.27 7.16 10.39
N ALA A 292 11.75 7.19 11.63
CA ALA A 292 12.03 8.42 12.38
C ALA A 292 13.47 8.96 12.20
N PHE A 293 14.25 8.46 11.23
CA PHE A 293 15.63 8.90 11.02
C PHE A 293 15.75 10.44 10.89
N HIS A 294 14.79 11.08 10.22
CA HIS A 294 14.71 12.53 10.07
C HIS A 294 14.50 13.29 11.40
N LEU A 295 13.93 12.66 12.43
CA LEU A 295 13.78 13.25 13.76
C LEU A 295 15.05 13.03 14.62
N LEU A 296 15.77 11.93 14.38
CA LEU A 296 16.98 11.57 15.13
C LEU A 296 18.21 12.40 14.70
N GLY A 297 18.32 12.75 13.42
CA GLY A 297 19.44 13.52 12.88
C GLY A 297 19.65 14.90 13.52
N VAL A 298 18.61 15.48 14.14
CA VAL A 298 18.69 16.80 14.80
C VAL A 298 19.45 16.73 16.14
N ARG A 299 19.55 15.57 16.79
CA ARG A 299 20.24 15.44 18.10
C ARG A 299 21.73 15.09 18.01
N ILE A 300 22.23 14.66 16.86
CA ILE A 300 23.62 14.17 16.75
C ILE A 300 24.64 15.32 16.67
N HIS A 301 24.18 16.55 16.45
CA HIS A 301 25.03 17.75 16.36
C HIS A 301 24.82 18.79 17.50
N SER A 302 24.14 18.43 18.59
CA SER A 302 24.02 19.25 19.80
C SER A 302 24.76 18.62 20.98
#